data_AF-U2T7W4-F1
#
_entry.id   AF-U2T7W4-F1
#
_cell.length_a   1.000
_cell.length_b   1.000
_cell.length_c   1.000
_cell.angle_alpha   90.00
_cell.angle_beta   90.00
_cell.angle_gamma   90.00
#
_symmetry.space_group_name_H-M   'P 1'
#
loop_
_entity.id
_entity.type
_entity.pdbx_description
1 polymer ?
#
loop_
_entity_poly.entity_id
_entity_poly.type
_entity_poly.pdbx_seq_one_letter_code
_entity_poly.pdbx_strand_id
1 'polypeptide(L)'
;MLGATLGIIFTVGVVGVPAAAAVEWLAHTGIFGGQGTEVDKSQWIGVDASDAPTAISGLYPAWMPLPPGTTRADAEGKVTSLYNRGVDEARDETPGHVLTQETDIKRMFESYGRCAWYRAWIDADQTHDEAALALATKTIDEATSWPATVSTDGGGVVEHLREIARSAAEGDRNAVDSAYGIDGCAPFTGNLDG
;
A
#
# COMPACT_ATOMS: atom_id res chain seq x y z
N MET A 1 -0.20 -8.10 -16.78
CA MET A 1 0.34 -8.68 -15.53
C MET A 1 1.01 -7.55 -14.78
N LEU A 2 0.26 -6.83 -13.95
CA LEU A 2 0.79 -5.85 -12.99
C LEU A 2 0.59 -6.47 -11.60
N GLY A 3 1.31 -7.56 -11.35
CA GLY A 3 1.39 -8.10 -10.00
C GLY A 3 2.15 -7.08 -9.14
N ALA A 4 1.65 -6.85 -7.92
CA ALA A 4 2.23 -5.99 -6.91
C ALA A 4 3.77 -5.96 -7.01
N THR A 5 4.29 -4.92 -7.63
CA THR A 5 5.72 -4.72 -7.74
C THR A 5 6.15 -4.24 -6.37
N LEU A 6 6.63 -5.19 -5.56
CA LEU A 6 7.40 -4.91 -4.36
C LEU A 6 8.38 -3.79 -4.71
N GLY A 7 8.28 -2.67 -3.97
CA GLY A 7 9.16 -1.52 -4.15
C GLY A 7 10.62 -1.98 -4.12
N ILE A 8 11.45 -1.37 -4.96
CA ILE A 8 12.85 -1.74 -5.13
C ILE A 8 13.56 -1.65 -3.77
N ILE A 9 14.04 -2.81 -3.29
CA ILE A 9 14.83 -2.93 -2.05
C ILE A 9 16.30 -2.73 -2.43
N PHE A 10 16.91 -1.65 -1.93
CA PHE A 10 18.35 -1.42 -2.07
C PHE A 10 19.10 -1.88 -0.83
N THR A 11 20.13 -2.70 -1.01
CA THR A 11 21.14 -3.03 0.01
C THR A 11 22.31 -2.06 -0.09
N VAL A 12 22.59 -1.32 1.00
CA VAL A 12 23.78 -0.45 1.08
C VAL A 12 24.90 -1.19 1.79
N GLY A 13 26.00 -1.48 1.07
CA GLY A 13 27.21 -2.09 1.61
C GLY A 13 27.94 -1.18 2.59
N VAL A 14 28.34 -1.73 3.74
CA VAL A 14 28.97 -1.02 4.86
C VAL A 14 30.34 -0.46 4.45
N VAL A 15 30.46 0.86 4.32
CA VAL A 15 31.76 1.55 4.24
C VAL A 15 32.34 1.60 5.65
N GLY A 16 33.56 1.10 5.83
CA GLY A 16 34.19 0.87 7.14
C GLY A 16 34.14 2.06 8.10
N VAL A 17 33.29 1.94 9.12
CA VAL A 17 33.26 2.81 10.30
C VAL A 17 33.97 2.07 11.44
N PRO A 18 34.85 2.71 12.24
CA PRO A 18 35.44 2.08 13.43
C PRO A 18 34.33 1.57 14.34
N ALA A 19 34.59 0.50 15.11
CA ALA A 19 33.67 -0.08 16.08
C ALA A 19 33.28 0.92 17.20
N ALA A 20 32.45 1.90 16.86
CA ALA A 20 31.60 2.63 17.77
C ALA A 20 30.41 1.72 18.11
N ALA A 21 29.84 1.89 19.29
CA ALA A 21 28.65 1.19 19.78
C ALA A 21 27.64 0.92 18.65
N ALA A 22 27.02 -0.26 18.64
CA ALA A 22 25.92 -0.58 17.73
C ALA A 22 24.95 0.60 17.72
N VAL A 23 25.05 1.45 16.69
CA VAL A 23 24.09 2.51 16.43
C VAL A 23 22.79 1.74 16.21
N GLU A 24 21.84 1.93 17.11
CA GLU A 24 20.55 1.25 17.04
C GLU A 24 19.98 1.51 15.64
N TRP A 25 19.71 0.43 14.91
CA TRP A 25 19.08 0.51 13.60
C TRP A 25 17.62 0.90 13.83
N LEU A 26 17.33 2.19 13.66
CA LEU A 26 16.00 2.76 13.80
C LEU A 26 15.31 2.83 12.45
N ALA A 27 14.00 2.62 12.44
CA ALA A 27 13.18 2.67 11.25
C ALA A 27 13.27 4.03 10.56
N HIS A 28 13.27 5.13 11.32
CA HIS A 28 13.57 6.44 10.77
C HIS A 28 15.09 6.65 10.62
N THR A 29 15.61 6.30 9.44
CA THR A 29 17.05 6.36 9.11
C THR A 29 17.70 7.75 9.02
N GLY A 30 16.92 8.84 8.86
CA GLY A 30 17.41 10.16 8.47
C GLY A 30 17.96 10.28 7.03
N ILE A 31 17.93 9.21 6.24
CA ILE A 31 18.39 9.18 4.85
C ILE A 31 17.19 9.47 3.94
N PHE A 32 17.32 10.47 3.08
CA PHE A 32 16.27 10.87 2.14
C PHE A 32 16.67 10.49 0.72
N GLY A 33 15.67 10.17 -0.10
CA GLY A 33 15.87 9.89 -1.52
C GLY A 33 16.24 11.15 -2.34
N GLY A 34 16.34 10.95 -3.65
CA GLY A 34 16.78 11.95 -4.62
C GLY A 34 15.70 12.36 -5.61
N GLN A 35 16.11 12.93 -6.74
CA GLN A 35 15.24 13.14 -7.90
C GLN A 35 15.45 11.96 -8.85
N GLY A 36 14.43 11.14 -9.05
CA GLY A 36 14.45 10.01 -9.97
C GLY A 36 13.04 9.56 -10.33
N THR A 37 12.94 8.60 -11.26
CA THR A 37 11.64 7.98 -11.62
C THR A 37 11.27 6.83 -10.68
N GLU A 38 12.26 6.26 -9.98
CA GLU A 38 12.10 5.13 -9.06
C GLU A 38 12.35 5.52 -7.59
N VAL A 39 12.80 6.76 -7.35
CA VAL A 39 13.13 7.30 -6.02
C VAL A 39 12.54 8.70 -5.91
N ASP A 40 11.85 8.98 -4.81
CA ASP A 40 11.31 10.29 -4.47
C ASP A 40 12.11 10.96 -3.34
N LYS A 41 11.63 12.10 -2.84
CA LYS A 41 12.33 12.91 -1.83
C LYS A 41 12.05 12.50 -0.39
N SER A 42 11.21 11.49 -0.19
CA SER A 42 10.82 11.02 1.12
C SER A 42 11.94 10.22 1.78
N GLN A 43 11.77 9.96 3.07
CA GLN A 43 12.75 9.26 3.85
C GLN A 43 12.77 7.78 3.48
N TRP A 44 13.96 7.18 3.45
CA TRP A 44 14.10 5.72 3.50
C TRP A 44 13.79 5.23 4.90
N ILE A 45 12.87 4.28 5.02
CA ILE A 45 12.44 3.66 6.26
C ILE A 45 13.03 2.26 6.36
N GLY A 46 13.72 1.97 7.47
CA GLY A 46 14.19 0.64 7.86
C GLY A 46 13.03 -0.23 8.29
N VAL A 47 12.51 -1.05 7.38
CA VAL A 47 11.35 -1.91 7.67
C VAL A 47 11.72 -3.18 8.42
N ASP A 48 13.01 -3.47 8.56
CA ASP A 48 13.54 -4.57 9.37
C ASP A 48 14.03 -4.11 10.77
N ALA A 49 13.86 -2.83 11.09
CA ALA A 49 14.17 -2.27 12.41
C ALA A 49 13.19 -2.73 13.49
N SER A 50 13.65 -2.74 14.75
CA SER A 50 12.82 -3.17 15.90
C SER A 50 11.60 -2.26 16.13
N ASP A 51 11.71 -0.97 15.81
CA ASP A 51 10.66 0.04 15.90
C ASP A 51 9.86 0.21 14.60
N ALA A 52 10.14 -0.58 13.55
CA ALA A 52 9.47 -0.50 12.25
C ALA A 52 7.93 -0.58 12.32
N PRO A 53 7.29 -1.44 13.14
CA PRO A 53 5.83 -1.45 13.28
C PRO A 53 5.25 -0.11 13.74
N THR A 54 5.96 0.60 14.62
CA THR A 54 5.54 1.92 15.10
C THR A 54 5.70 2.97 14.01
N ALA A 55 6.83 2.95 13.29
CA ALA A 55 7.08 3.85 12.17
C ALA A 55 6.04 3.66 11.04
N ILE A 56 5.76 2.41 10.65
CA ILE A 56 4.75 2.07 9.63
C ILE A 56 3.38 2.57 10.06
N SER A 57 2.93 2.26 11.28
CA SER A 57 1.61 2.70 11.78
C SER A 57 1.51 4.22 11.88
N GLY A 58 2.61 4.90 12.20
CA GLY A 58 2.70 6.36 12.23
C GLY A 58 2.47 7.03 10.86
N LEU A 59 2.64 6.29 9.77
CA LEU A 59 2.45 6.79 8.39
C LEU A 59 1.03 6.56 7.85
N TYR A 60 0.12 6.00 8.65
CA TYR A 60 -1.28 5.86 8.26
C TYR A 60 -1.90 7.23 7.90
N PRO A 61 -2.50 7.40 6.70
CA PRO A 61 -3.12 8.66 6.31
C PRO A 61 -4.44 8.87 7.08
N ALA A 62 -4.45 9.80 8.05
CA ALA A 62 -5.60 10.03 8.93
C ALA A 62 -6.88 10.49 8.21
N TRP A 63 -6.77 10.98 6.98
CA TRP A 63 -7.90 11.41 6.14
C TRP A 63 -8.51 10.26 5.33
N MET A 64 -7.87 9.10 5.25
CA MET A 64 -8.27 8.02 4.35
C MET A 64 -9.56 7.35 4.85
N PRO A 65 -10.65 7.38 4.08
CA PRO A 65 -11.89 6.72 4.48
C PRO A 65 -11.76 5.20 4.39
N LEU A 66 -12.40 4.49 5.33
CA LEU A 66 -12.49 3.03 5.34
C LEU A 66 -13.95 2.59 5.23
N PRO A 67 -14.23 1.43 4.60
CA PRO A 67 -15.59 0.89 4.56
C PRO A 67 -16.16 0.63 5.96
N PRO A 68 -17.49 0.68 6.14
CA PRO A 68 -18.13 0.27 7.38
C PRO A 68 -17.64 -1.11 7.85
N GLY A 69 -17.33 -1.22 9.14
CA GLY A 69 -16.80 -2.47 9.73
C GLY A 69 -15.29 -2.68 9.56
N THR A 70 -14.60 -1.86 8.75
CA THR A 70 -13.13 -1.86 8.66
C THR A 70 -12.55 -0.77 9.54
N THR A 71 -11.55 -1.11 10.36
CA THR A 71 -10.91 -0.17 11.28
C THR A 71 -9.51 0.23 10.83
N ARG A 72 -9.02 1.37 11.36
CA ARG A 72 -7.62 1.77 11.18
C ARG A 72 -6.64 0.68 11.65
N ALA A 73 -6.95 0.01 12.75
CA ALA A 73 -6.11 -1.05 13.29
C ALA A 73 -6.01 -2.25 12.34
N ASP A 74 -7.07 -2.56 11.58
CA ASP A 74 -7.04 -3.61 10.57
C ASP A 74 -6.07 -3.24 9.42
N ALA A 75 -6.10 -1.98 8.98
CA ALA A 75 -5.18 -1.46 7.97
C ALA A 75 -3.73 -1.50 8.45
N GLU A 76 -3.45 -0.96 9.65
CA GLU A 76 -2.12 -0.94 10.26
C GLU A 76 -1.55 -2.34 10.46
N GLY A 77 -2.34 -3.25 11.03
CA GLY A 77 -1.94 -4.64 11.24
C GLY A 77 -1.65 -5.34 9.92
N LYS A 78 -2.48 -5.12 8.89
CA LYS A 78 -2.31 -5.75 7.59
C LYS A 78 -1.08 -5.24 6.85
N VAL A 79 -0.91 -3.93 6.73
CA VAL A 79 0.24 -3.32 6.04
C VAL A 79 1.54 -3.68 6.75
N THR A 80 1.57 -3.64 8.08
CA THR A 80 2.74 -4.08 8.87
C THR A 80 3.07 -5.55 8.61
N SER A 81 2.06 -6.43 8.59
CA SER A 81 2.28 -7.85 8.30
C SER A 81 2.85 -8.09 6.89
N LEU A 82 2.46 -7.29 5.90
CA LEU A 82 2.98 -7.41 4.53
C LEU A 82 4.44 -6.98 4.46
N TYR A 83 4.82 -5.90 5.15
CA TYR A 83 6.23 -5.49 5.24
C TYR A 83 7.07 -6.54 5.98
N ASN A 84 6.59 -7.10 7.09
CA ASN A 84 7.31 -8.16 7.79
C ASN A 84 7.58 -9.38 6.90
N ARG A 85 6.58 -9.81 6.13
CA ARG A 85 6.77 -10.91 5.16
C ARG A 85 7.81 -10.56 4.10
N GLY A 86 7.76 -9.34 3.56
CA GLY A 86 8.76 -8.87 2.59
C GLY A 86 10.18 -8.79 3.18
N VAL A 87 10.32 -8.47 4.46
CA VAL A 87 11.62 -8.51 5.17
C VAL A 87 12.14 -9.93 5.27
N ASP A 88 11.29 -10.90 5.64
CA ASP A 88 11.69 -12.30 5.73
C ASP A 88 12.16 -12.82 4.36
N GLU A 89 11.41 -12.53 3.29
CA GLU A 89 11.77 -12.87 1.90
C GLU A 89 13.11 -12.21 1.49
N ALA A 90 13.30 -10.93 1.75
CA ALA A 90 14.52 -10.21 1.38
C ALA A 90 15.78 -10.73 2.09
N ARG A 91 15.65 -11.14 3.36
CA ARG A 91 16.75 -11.70 4.16
C ARG A 91 17.25 -13.04 3.63
N ASP A 92 16.37 -13.83 3.01
CA ASP A 92 16.75 -15.09 2.38
C ASP A 92 17.56 -14.87 1.09
N GLU A 93 17.37 -13.73 0.41
CA GLU A 93 18.04 -13.42 -0.86
C GLU A 93 19.38 -12.68 -0.69
N THR A 94 19.42 -11.65 0.17
CA THR A 94 20.61 -10.79 0.29
C THR A 94 20.87 -10.37 1.74
N PRO A 95 22.12 -10.50 2.24
CA PRO A 95 22.50 -9.96 3.54
C PRO A 95 22.44 -8.42 3.55
N GLY A 96 21.75 -7.83 4.53
CA GLY A 96 21.70 -6.38 4.73
C GLY A 96 20.43 -5.91 5.42
N HIS A 97 20.32 -4.58 5.58
CA HIS A 97 19.09 -3.94 6.04
C HIS A 97 18.07 -3.80 4.90
N VAL A 98 16.79 -3.82 5.25
CA VAL A 98 15.69 -3.75 4.28
C VAL A 98 15.07 -2.36 4.37
N LEU A 99 15.07 -1.65 3.24
CA LEU A 99 14.63 -0.27 3.14
C LEU A 99 13.47 -0.13 2.17
N THR A 100 12.55 0.78 2.47
CA THR A 100 11.51 1.26 1.54
C THR A 100 11.34 2.76 1.69
N GLN A 101 10.71 3.45 0.74
CA GLN A 101 10.45 4.88 0.87
C GLN A 101 9.18 5.12 1.71
N GLU A 102 9.16 6.21 2.48
CA GLU A 102 8.01 6.61 3.28
C GLU A 102 6.73 6.74 2.42
N THR A 103 6.85 7.28 1.20
CA THR A 103 5.74 7.37 0.25
C THR A 103 5.20 5.99 -0.14
N ASP A 104 6.06 4.97 -0.26
CA ASP A 104 5.61 3.61 -0.56
C ASP A 104 4.77 3.02 0.58
N ILE A 105 5.11 3.31 1.84
CA ILE A 105 4.29 2.89 2.99
C ILE A 105 2.92 3.57 2.95
N LYS A 106 2.87 4.87 2.65
CA LYS A 106 1.59 5.60 2.48
C LYS A 106 0.78 5.02 1.32
N ARG A 107 1.44 4.71 0.20
CA ARG A 107 0.82 4.07 -0.97
C ARG A 107 0.29 2.69 -0.64
N MET A 108 0.96 1.91 0.21
CA MET A 108 0.47 0.61 0.70
C MET A 108 -0.81 0.76 1.53
N PHE A 109 -0.92 1.78 2.37
CA PHE A 109 -2.18 2.10 3.05
C PHE A 109 -3.29 2.48 2.07
N GLU A 110 -2.98 3.31 1.08
CA GLU A 110 -3.92 3.67 0.01
C GLU A 110 -4.36 2.44 -0.81
N SER A 111 -3.45 1.50 -1.09
CA SER A 111 -3.80 0.22 -1.73
C SER A 111 -4.73 -0.62 -0.85
N TYR A 112 -4.45 -0.73 0.46
CA TYR A 112 -5.36 -1.39 1.38
C TYR A 112 -6.75 -0.76 1.35
N GLY A 113 -6.84 0.58 1.43
CA GLY A 113 -8.09 1.32 1.41
C GLY A 113 -8.88 1.06 0.14
N ARG A 114 -8.25 1.14 -1.05
CA ARG A 114 -8.89 0.85 -2.33
C ARG A 114 -9.43 -0.58 -2.39
N CYS A 115 -8.60 -1.56 -2.01
CA CYS A 115 -9.00 -2.97 -2.02
C CYS A 115 -10.17 -3.25 -1.06
N ALA A 116 -10.20 -2.60 0.10
CA ALA A 116 -11.32 -2.68 1.02
C ALA A 116 -12.61 -2.10 0.41
N TRP A 117 -12.51 -0.99 -0.32
CA TRP A 117 -13.66 -0.40 -1.01
C TRP A 117 -14.13 -1.20 -2.23
N TYR A 118 -13.22 -1.83 -2.99
CA TYR A 118 -13.61 -2.79 -4.03
C TYR A 118 -14.41 -3.94 -3.44
N ARG A 119 -13.92 -4.55 -2.35
CA ARG A 119 -14.64 -5.62 -1.66
C ARG A 119 -16.01 -5.15 -1.16
N ALA A 120 -16.07 -3.98 -0.53
CA ALA A 120 -17.33 -3.42 -0.05
C ALA A 120 -18.33 -3.16 -1.19
N TRP A 121 -17.86 -2.68 -2.35
CA TRP A 121 -18.68 -2.51 -3.54
C TRP A 121 -19.23 -3.84 -4.05
N ILE A 122 -18.36 -4.86 -4.13
CA ILE A 122 -18.68 -6.23 -4.54
C ILE A 122 -19.72 -6.86 -3.60
N ASP A 123 -19.54 -6.74 -2.29
CA ASP A 123 -20.46 -7.29 -1.29
C ASP A 123 -21.83 -6.55 -1.33
N ALA A 124 -21.82 -5.23 -1.53
CA ALA A 124 -23.03 -4.42 -1.68
C ALA A 124 -23.83 -4.78 -2.94
N ASP A 125 -23.14 -4.99 -4.07
CA ASP A 125 -23.75 -5.44 -5.33
C ASP A 125 -24.41 -6.82 -5.18
N GLN A 126 -23.72 -7.77 -4.51
CA GLN A 126 -24.25 -9.11 -4.22
C GLN A 126 -25.51 -9.10 -3.36
N THR A 127 -25.57 -8.18 -2.38
CA THR A 127 -26.70 -8.06 -1.44
C THR A 127 -27.76 -7.07 -1.91
N HIS A 128 -27.54 -6.42 -3.07
CA HIS A 128 -28.38 -5.35 -3.60
C HIS A 128 -28.61 -4.20 -2.60
N ASP A 129 -27.60 -3.87 -1.79
CA ASP A 129 -27.63 -2.72 -0.88
C ASP A 129 -27.24 -1.45 -1.66
N GLU A 130 -28.25 -0.74 -2.18
CA GLU A 130 -28.07 0.47 -2.98
C GLU A 130 -27.30 1.58 -2.24
N ALA A 131 -27.49 1.71 -0.92
CA ALA A 131 -26.84 2.75 -0.14
C ALA A 131 -25.35 2.45 0.06
N ALA A 132 -25.03 1.19 0.37
CA ALA A 132 -23.65 0.74 0.47
C ALA A 132 -22.94 0.81 -0.89
N LEU A 133 -23.62 0.44 -1.97
CA LEU A 133 -23.09 0.49 -3.33
C LEU A 133 -22.77 1.94 -3.74
N ALA A 134 -23.69 2.87 -3.51
CA ALA A 134 -23.47 4.29 -3.82
C ALA A 134 -22.31 4.90 -3.03
N LEU A 135 -22.17 4.54 -1.74
CA LEU A 135 -21.06 4.98 -0.92
C LEU A 135 -19.73 4.44 -1.45
N ALA A 136 -19.67 3.14 -1.75
CA ALA A 136 -18.47 2.50 -2.26
C ALA A 136 -18.06 3.06 -3.62
N THR A 137 -19.01 3.24 -4.56
CA THR A 137 -18.76 3.86 -5.87
C THR A 137 -18.14 5.24 -5.71
N LYS A 138 -18.72 6.08 -4.84
CA LYS A 138 -18.22 7.42 -4.58
C LYS A 138 -16.77 7.38 -4.06
N THR A 139 -16.48 6.52 -3.10
CA THR A 139 -15.14 6.47 -2.50
C THR A 139 -14.10 5.85 -3.44
N ILE A 140 -14.49 4.91 -4.30
CA ILE A 140 -13.62 4.42 -5.38
C ILE A 140 -13.21 5.56 -6.32
N ASP A 141 -14.14 6.45 -6.68
CA ASP A 141 -13.83 7.64 -7.49
C ASP A 141 -12.88 8.61 -6.75
N GLU A 142 -13.16 8.90 -5.48
CA GLU A 142 -12.28 9.74 -4.64
C GLU A 142 -10.86 9.14 -4.55
N ALA A 143 -10.73 7.82 -4.51
CA ALA A 143 -9.46 7.10 -4.40
C ALA A 143 -8.53 7.28 -5.60
N THR A 144 -9.06 7.69 -6.76
CA THR A 144 -8.24 8.03 -7.94
C THR A 144 -7.35 9.24 -7.72
N SER A 145 -7.63 10.04 -6.69
CA SER A 145 -6.91 11.28 -6.37
C SER A 145 -6.04 11.19 -5.12
N TRP A 146 -5.90 9.99 -4.52
CA TRP A 146 -5.19 9.84 -3.27
C TRP A 146 -3.69 10.17 -3.40
N PRO A 147 -3.11 10.96 -2.46
CA PRO A 147 -1.86 11.67 -2.69
C PRO A 147 -0.65 10.79 -2.96
N ALA A 148 -0.45 9.69 -2.21
CA ALA A 148 0.72 8.86 -2.41
C ALA A 148 0.65 8.18 -3.79
N THR A 149 -0.50 7.63 -4.14
CA THR A 149 -0.80 7.02 -5.44
C THR A 149 -0.53 7.99 -6.58
N VAL A 150 -1.09 9.21 -6.52
CA VAL A 150 -0.87 10.24 -7.55
C VAL A 150 0.60 10.65 -7.63
N SER A 151 1.27 10.83 -6.49
CA SER A 151 2.67 11.26 -6.45
C SER A 151 3.64 10.22 -7.02
N THR A 152 3.26 8.95 -6.97
CA THR A 152 4.03 7.81 -7.51
C THR A 152 3.51 7.31 -8.85
N ASP A 153 2.57 8.02 -9.49
CA ASP A 153 2.02 7.57 -10.76
C ASP A 153 3.08 7.65 -11.86
N GLY A 154 3.60 6.49 -12.24
CA GLY A 154 4.55 6.32 -13.35
C GLY A 154 3.94 6.52 -14.74
N GLY A 155 2.67 6.95 -14.82
CA GLY A 155 2.01 7.36 -16.07
C GLY A 155 0.85 6.48 -16.50
N GLY A 156 0.15 5.79 -15.58
CA GLY A 156 -0.98 4.94 -15.95
C GLY A 156 -1.78 4.34 -14.80
N VAL A 157 -1.29 4.39 -13.55
CA VAL A 157 -2.02 3.84 -12.41
C VAL A 157 -3.28 4.67 -12.16
N VAL A 158 -3.15 6.01 -12.13
CA VAL A 158 -4.30 6.88 -11.85
C VAL A 158 -5.37 6.78 -12.94
N GLU A 159 -4.96 6.66 -14.21
CA GLU A 159 -5.93 6.50 -15.29
C GLU A 159 -6.66 5.15 -15.21
N HIS A 160 -5.95 4.07 -14.91
CA HIS A 160 -6.58 2.77 -14.65
C HIS A 160 -7.60 2.84 -13.51
N LEU A 161 -7.28 3.52 -12.41
CA LEU A 161 -8.22 3.70 -11.30
C LEU A 161 -9.47 4.50 -11.70
N ARG A 162 -9.34 5.50 -12.59
CA ARG A 162 -10.48 6.25 -13.13
C ARG A 162 -11.37 5.40 -14.02
N GLU A 163 -10.78 4.49 -14.80
CA GLU A 163 -11.55 3.53 -15.60
C GLU A 163 -12.37 2.61 -14.68
N ILE A 164 -11.76 2.09 -13.62
CA ILE A 164 -12.44 1.26 -12.61
C ILE A 164 -13.57 2.04 -11.93
N ALA A 165 -13.32 3.29 -11.52
CA ALA A 165 -14.35 4.13 -10.90
C ALA A 165 -15.55 4.36 -11.82
N ARG A 166 -15.31 4.55 -13.12
CA ARG A 166 -16.38 4.65 -14.12
C ARG A 166 -17.18 3.35 -14.24
N SER A 167 -16.49 2.21 -14.32
CA SER A 167 -17.13 0.89 -14.35
C SER A 167 -17.96 0.61 -13.11
N ALA A 168 -17.46 0.96 -11.91
CA ALA A 168 -18.20 0.86 -10.66
C ALA A 168 -19.46 1.73 -10.65
N ALA A 169 -19.39 2.94 -11.22
CA ALA A 169 -20.55 3.83 -11.36
C ALA A 169 -21.59 3.32 -12.38
N GLU A 170 -21.16 2.56 -13.38
CA GLU A 170 -22.01 1.91 -14.38
C GLU A 170 -22.60 0.58 -13.89
N GLY A 171 -22.21 0.10 -12.71
CA GLY A 171 -22.66 -1.19 -12.18
C GLY A 171 -21.96 -2.40 -12.82
N ASP A 172 -20.81 -2.20 -13.47
CA ASP A 172 -20.07 -3.29 -14.11
C ASP A 172 -19.31 -4.13 -13.08
N ARG A 173 -20.00 -5.15 -12.57
CA ARG A 173 -19.46 -6.09 -11.60
C ARG A 173 -18.19 -6.79 -12.07
N ASN A 174 -18.15 -7.24 -13.31
CA ASN A 174 -17.01 -7.99 -13.83
C ASN A 174 -15.74 -7.13 -13.86
N ALA A 175 -15.88 -5.84 -14.18
CA ALA A 175 -14.78 -4.90 -14.15
C ALA A 175 -14.22 -4.69 -12.73
N VAL A 176 -15.09 -4.54 -11.72
CA VAL A 176 -14.64 -4.36 -10.33
C VAL A 176 -14.01 -5.64 -9.76
N ASP A 177 -14.55 -6.83 -10.07
CA ASP A 177 -13.94 -8.11 -9.71
C ASP A 177 -12.56 -8.28 -10.39
N SER A 178 -12.47 -7.89 -11.66
CA SER A 178 -11.20 -7.94 -12.41
C SER A 178 -10.17 -6.98 -11.81
N ALA A 179 -10.59 -5.77 -11.43
CA ALA A 179 -9.75 -4.79 -10.76
C ALA A 179 -9.22 -5.33 -9.42
N TYR A 180 -10.07 -5.98 -8.63
CA TYR A 180 -9.66 -6.63 -7.37
C TYR A 180 -8.53 -7.64 -7.58
N GLY A 181 -8.61 -8.42 -8.66
CA GLY A 181 -7.56 -9.37 -9.05
C GLY A 181 -6.29 -8.69 -9.55
N ILE A 182 -6.41 -7.70 -10.44
CA ILE A 182 -5.28 -6.98 -11.05
C ILE A 182 -4.50 -6.19 -9.99
N ASP A 183 -5.19 -5.48 -9.11
CA ASP A 183 -4.58 -4.67 -8.04
C ASP A 183 -4.03 -5.54 -6.90
N GLY A 184 -4.20 -6.87 -6.98
CA GLY A 184 -3.67 -7.81 -6.01
C GLY A 184 -4.26 -7.60 -4.63
N CYS A 185 -5.60 -7.51 -4.53
CA CYS A 185 -6.27 -7.18 -3.28
C CYS A 185 -6.33 -8.33 -2.27
N ALA A 186 -6.14 -9.58 -2.71
CA ALA A 186 -6.26 -10.76 -1.86
C ALA A 186 -5.37 -10.76 -0.60
N PRO A 187 -4.09 -10.35 -0.65
CA PRO A 187 -3.26 -10.23 0.54
C PRO A 187 -3.83 -9.25 1.57
N PHE A 188 -4.50 -8.17 1.14
CA PHE A 188 -5.07 -7.15 2.02
C PHE A 188 -6.39 -7.61 2.65
N THR A 189 -7.32 -8.05 1.82
CA THR A 189 -8.73 -8.20 2.19
C THR A 189 -9.27 -9.62 2.03
N GLY A 190 -8.39 -10.61 1.77
CA GLY A 190 -8.75 -12.01 1.55
C GLY A 190 -9.19 -12.29 0.11
N ASN A 191 -9.41 -13.56 -0.25
CA ASN A 191 -9.98 -13.85 -1.57
C ASN A 191 -11.44 -13.40 -1.63
N LEU A 192 -11.93 -13.11 -2.84
CA LEU A 192 -13.37 -13.00 -3.08
C LEU A 192 -13.99 -14.39 -2.94
N ASP A 193 -15.19 -14.45 -2.37
CA ASP A 193 -15.97 -15.68 -2.34
C ASP A 193 -16.56 -15.90 -3.75
N GLY A 194 -16.42 -17.13 -4.27
CA GLY A 194 -16.85 -17.51 -5.62
C GLY A 194 -18.30 -17.98 -5.70
#